data_AF-A0A2T4WWF2-F1
#
_entry.id   AF-A0A2T4WWF2-F1
#
_cell.length_a   1.000
_cell.length_b   1.000
_cell.length_c   1.000
_cell.angle_alpha   90.00
_cell.angle_beta   90.00
_cell.angle_gamma   90.00
#
_symmetry.space_group_name_H-M   'P 1'
#
loop_
_entity.id
_entity.type
_entity.pdbx_description
1 polymer ?
#
loop_
_entity_poly.entity_id
_entity_poly.type
_entity_poly.pdbx_seq_one_letter_code
_entity_poly.pdbx_strand_id
1 'polypeptide(L)'
;MGFQPIIALNANDQLLVRNEEVAIADLRERVKVFIMNPQGLPHLAAAPNQAIVSLVNDRATSYAAYLAVYNELKAAYQELWDEAAQARYGTWFDQLTPAQQQNIRARIPLVISEAEPTDYETY
;
A
#
# COMPACT_ATOMS: atom_id res chain seq x y z
N MET A 1 -14.50 -4.60 13.04
CA MET A 1 -13.23 -3.87 13.26
C MET A 1 -12.26 -4.40 12.20
N GLY A 2 -12.11 -3.69 11.08
CA GLY A 2 -11.28 -4.16 9.96
C GLY A 2 -9.81 -3.96 10.29
N PHE A 3 -8.99 -5.00 10.15
CA PHE A 3 -7.54 -4.90 10.32
C PHE A 3 -6.98 -4.03 9.19
N GLN A 4 -6.47 -2.85 9.51
CA GLN A 4 -5.68 -2.02 8.59
C GLN A 4 -4.21 -2.45 8.69
N PRO A 5 -3.51 -2.69 7.57
CA PRO A 5 -2.08 -2.91 7.58
C PRO A 5 -1.39 -1.60 7.98
N ILE A 6 -0.56 -1.71 9.00
CA ILE A 6 0.24 -0.61 9.49
C ILE A 6 1.62 -0.76 8.88
N ILE A 7 2.00 0.23 8.08
CA ILE A 7 3.37 0.49 7.65
C ILE A 7 3.89 1.57 8.58
N ALA A 8 5.01 1.32 9.23
CA ALA A 8 5.65 2.29 10.10
C ALA A 8 7.11 2.50 9.68
N LEU A 9 7.55 3.76 9.71
CA LEU A 9 8.96 4.14 9.67
C LEU A 9 9.35 4.65 11.06
N ASN A 10 10.39 4.07 11.63
CA ASN A 10 10.90 4.48 12.94
C ASN A 10 12.04 5.52 12.82
N ALA A 11 12.49 6.04 13.95
CA ALA A 11 13.59 7.02 14.03
C ALA A 11 14.92 6.56 13.44
N ASN A 12 15.10 5.25 13.21
CA ASN A 12 16.29 4.65 12.60
C ASN A 12 16.10 4.37 11.10
N ASP A 13 15.07 4.94 10.48
CA ASP A 13 14.67 4.69 9.08
C ASP A 13 14.32 3.21 8.79
N GLN A 14 14.01 2.43 9.82
CA GLN A 14 13.60 1.03 9.63
C GLN A 14 12.13 0.97 9.26
N LEU A 15 11.86 0.19 8.21
CA LEU A 15 10.52 -0.10 7.73
C LEU A 15 9.95 -1.29 8.50
N LEU A 16 8.82 -1.05 9.16
CA LEU A 16 8.04 -2.06 9.84
C LEU A 16 6.72 -2.27 9.12
N VAL A 17 6.37 -3.51 8.84
CA VAL A 17 5.03 -3.88 8.35
C VAL A 17 4.44 -4.81 9.41
N ARG A 18 3.37 -4.37 10.09
CA ARG A 18 2.75 -5.13 11.19
C ARG A 18 3.74 -5.52 12.29
N ASN A 19 4.63 -4.59 12.67
CA ASN A 19 5.70 -4.78 13.66
C ASN A 19 6.82 -5.75 13.24
N GLU A 20 6.82 -6.25 12.01
CA GLU A 20 7.93 -7.01 11.46
C GLU A 20 8.82 -6.10 10.63
N GLU A 21 10.14 -6.17 10.84
CA GLU A 21 11.09 -5.46 9.99
C GLU A 21 11.09 -6.04 8.58
N VAL A 22 10.93 -5.15 7.61
CA VAL A 22 10.79 -5.50 6.19
C VAL A 22 11.79 -4.69 5.39
N ALA A 23 12.51 -5.36 4.49
CA ALA A 23 13.35 -4.66 3.53
C ALA A 23 12.47 -3.84 2.58
N ILE A 24 12.87 -2.62 2.25
CA ILE A 24 12.15 -1.75 1.33
C ILE A 24 11.83 -2.42 -0.01
N ALA A 25 12.73 -3.29 -0.49
CA ALA A 25 12.55 -4.07 -1.72
C ALA A 25 11.36 -5.04 -1.67
N ASP A 26 11.00 -5.53 -0.49
CA ASP A 26 9.89 -6.47 -0.30
C ASP A 26 8.55 -5.75 -0.05
N LEU A 27 8.59 -4.43 0.23
CA LEU A 27 7.40 -3.66 0.58
C LEU A 27 6.34 -3.73 -0.52
N ARG A 28 6.77 -3.60 -1.77
CA ARG A 28 5.89 -3.59 -2.93
C ARG A 28 5.03 -4.84 -3.01
N GLU A 29 5.67 -6.00 -2.99
CA GLU A 29 4.97 -7.29 -3.10
C GLU A 29 4.06 -7.53 -1.90
N ARG A 30 4.51 -7.19 -0.69
CA ARG A 30 3.70 -7.29 0.53
C ARG A 30 2.43 -6.44 0.45
N VAL A 31 2.52 -5.23 -0.10
CA VAL A 31 1.38 -4.33 -0.29
C VAL A 31 0.41 -4.90 -1.33
N LYS A 32 0.91 -5.45 -2.44
CA LYS A 32 0.08 -6.12 -3.46
C LYS A 32 -0.70 -7.30 -2.87
N VAL A 33 -0.02 -8.19 -2.15
CA VAL A 33 -0.64 -9.34 -1.48
C VAL A 33 -1.71 -8.88 -0.48
N PHE A 34 -1.43 -7.83 0.28
CA PHE A 34 -2.41 -7.26 1.21
C PHE A 34 -3.67 -6.75 0.50
N ILE A 35 -3.52 -5.99 -0.59
CA ILE A 35 -4.63 -5.37 -1.33
C ILE A 35 -5.48 -6.45 -2.03
N MET A 36 -4.82 -7.37 -2.72
CA MET A 36 -5.50 -8.36 -3.56
C MET A 36 -6.03 -9.57 -2.78
N ASN A 37 -5.42 -9.89 -1.65
CA ASN A 37 -5.76 -11.03 -0.79
C ASN A 37 -6.13 -12.31 -1.58
N PRO A 38 -5.25 -12.81 -2.46
CA PRO A 38 -5.58 -13.90 -3.37
C PRO A 38 -5.94 -15.20 -2.64
N GLN A 39 -5.48 -15.37 -1.40
CA GLN A 39 -5.74 -16.54 -0.56
C GLN A 39 -6.95 -16.37 0.38
N GLY A 40 -7.64 -15.23 0.34
CA GLY A 40 -8.81 -14.97 1.20
C GLY A 40 -8.49 -15.01 2.69
N LEU A 41 -7.28 -14.61 3.07
CA LEU A 41 -6.83 -14.63 4.46
C LEU A 41 -7.58 -13.58 5.29
N PRO A 42 -8.05 -13.93 6.49
CA PRO A 42 -8.89 -13.05 7.32
C PRO A 42 -8.15 -11.82 7.85
N HIS A 43 -6.82 -11.84 7.83
CA HIS A 43 -5.96 -10.75 8.28
C HIS A 43 -5.53 -9.79 7.15
N LEU A 44 -5.97 -9.99 5.90
CA LEU A 44 -5.69 -9.09 4.77
C LEU A 44 -6.96 -8.33 4.34
N ALA A 45 -6.88 -7.48 3.31
CA ALA A 45 -8.04 -6.75 2.84
C ALA A 45 -9.14 -7.73 2.37
N ALA A 46 -10.40 -7.46 2.74
CA ALA A 46 -11.52 -8.27 2.26
C ALA A 46 -11.77 -8.09 0.76
N ALA A 47 -11.44 -6.92 0.21
CA ALA A 47 -11.42 -6.62 -1.21
C ALA A 47 -10.46 -5.44 -1.50
N PRO A 48 -9.95 -5.31 -2.74
CA PRO A 48 -9.05 -4.21 -3.10
C PRO A 48 -9.64 -2.81 -2.86
N ASN A 49 -10.95 -2.64 -3.01
CA ASN A 49 -11.64 -1.37 -2.74
C ASN A 49 -11.90 -1.07 -1.26
N GLN A 50 -11.55 -2.00 -0.37
CA GLN A 50 -11.60 -1.85 1.08
C GLN A 50 -10.19 -1.81 1.70
N ALA A 51 -9.15 -1.88 0.88
CA ALA A 51 -7.77 -1.76 1.31
C ALA A 51 -7.47 -0.31 1.71
N ILE A 52 -7.06 -0.10 2.95
CA ILE A 52 -6.56 1.19 3.46
C ILE A 52 -5.14 0.93 3.93
N VAL A 53 -4.16 1.65 3.38
CA VAL A 53 -2.76 1.54 3.80
C VAL A 53 -2.45 2.65 4.79
N SER A 54 -2.12 2.31 6.02
CA SER A 54 -1.75 3.29 7.05
C SER A 54 -0.22 3.44 7.09
N LEU A 55 0.28 4.65 6.85
CA LEU A 55 1.70 4.99 6.94
C LEU A 55 1.93 5.87 8.18
N VAL A 56 2.66 5.34 9.15
CA VAL A 56 3.05 6.05 10.37
C VAL A 56 4.53 6.41 10.28
N ASN A 57 4.87 7.67 10.44
CA ASN A 57 6.27 8.12 10.38
C ASN A 57 6.70 8.67 11.72
N ASP A 58 7.82 8.18 12.27
CA ASP A 58 8.49 8.82 13.40
C ASP A 58 8.93 10.25 13.03
N ARG A 59 8.91 11.17 13.99
CA ARG A 59 9.33 12.56 13.79
C ARG A 59 10.79 12.69 13.37
N ALA A 60 11.63 11.72 13.73
CA ALA A 60 13.02 11.65 13.33
C ALA A 60 13.25 10.90 12.01
N THR A 61 12.20 10.34 11.38
CA THR A 61 12.30 9.65 10.08
C THR A 61 12.87 10.61 9.03
N SER A 62 13.87 10.15 8.28
CA SER A 62 14.43 10.95 7.21
C SER A 62 13.43 11.10 6.05
N TYR A 63 13.43 12.28 5.41
CA TYR A 63 12.61 12.51 4.22
C TYR A 63 12.93 11.50 3.10
N ALA A 64 14.18 11.05 3.00
CA ALA A 64 14.60 10.04 2.03
C ALA A 64 13.94 8.69 2.28
N ALA A 65 13.90 8.23 3.54
CA ALA A 65 13.23 6.98 3.92
C ALA A 65 11.72 7.04 3.66
N TYR A 66 11.08 8.15 4.07
CA TYR A 66 9.67 8.41 3.76
C TYR A 66 9.39 8.34 2.26
N LEU A 67 10.18 9.05 1.45
CA LEU A 67 9.98 9.11 0.01
C LEU A 67 10.21 7.74 -0.65
N ALA A 68 11.17 6.96 -0.16
CA ALA A 68 11.42 5.60 -0.65
C ALA A 68 10.21 4.69 -0.42
N VAL A 69 9.65 4.70 0.80
CA VAL A 69 8.42 3.95 1.12
C VAL A 69 7.26 4.40 0.25
N TYR A 70 7.05 5.71 0.13
CA TYR A 70 5.96 6.25 -0.67
C TYR A 70 6.07 5.87 -2.16
N ASN A 71 7.29 5.84 -2.71
CA ASN A 71 7.53 5.38 -4.07
C ASN A 71 7.19 3.89 -4.26
N GLU A 72 7.58 3.03 -3.32
CA GLU A 72 7.23 1.61 -3.38
C GLU A 72 5.73 1.36 -3.25
N LEU A 73 5.03 2.16 -2.43
CA LEU A 73 3.56 2.15 -2.38
C LEU A 73 2.98 2.50 -3.74
N LYS A 74 3.41 3.61 -4.35
CA LYS A 74 2.92 3.98 -5.70
C LYS A 74 3.23 2.92 -6.75
N ALA A 75 4.43 2.33 -6.70
CA ALA A 75 4.81 1.26 -7.61
C ALA A 75 3.91 0.02 -7.45
N ALA A 76 3.56 -0.36 -6.23
CA ALA A 76 2.62 -1.46 -5.98
C ALA A 76 1.25 -1.21 -6.63
N TYR A 77 0.68 -0.01 -6.46
CA TYR A 77 -0.60 0.33 -7.08
C TYR A 77 -0.50 0.41 -8.60
N GLN A 78 0.60 0.92 -9.14
CA GLN A 78 0.81 0.96 -10.59
C GLN A 78 0.82 -0.45 -11.18
N GLU A 79 1.56 -1.39 -10.58
CA GLU A 79 1.58 -2.79 -11.02
C GLU A 79 0.19 -3.43 -10.95
N LEU A 80 -0.57 -3.21 -9.86
CA LEU A 80 -1.93 -3.73 -9.74
C LEU A 80 -2.88 -3.15 -10.82
N TRP A 81 -2.72 -1.87 -11.16
CA TRP A 81 -3.51 -1.24 -12.21
C TRP A 81 -3.12 -1.75 -13.60
N ASP A 82 -1.84 -1.96 -13.85
CA ASP A 82 -1.35 -2.55 -15.10
C ASP A 82 -1.82 -4.00 -15.25
N GLU A 83 -1.75 -4.81 -14.21
CA GLU A 83 -2.29 -6.18 -14.20
C GLU A 83 -3.80 -6.19 -14.47
N ALA A 84 -4.56 -5.28 -13.83
CA ALA A 84 -6.00 -5.15 -14.06
C ALA A 84 -6.34 -4.63 -15.46
N ALA A 85 -5.53 -3.73 -16.01
CA ALA A 85 -5.66 -3.20 -17.36
C ALA A 85 -5.41 -4.30 -18.40
N GLN A 86 -4.32 -5.05 -18.22
CA GLN A 86 -3.95 -6.15 -19.09
C GLN A 86 -5.04 -7.23 -19.08
N ALA A 87 -5.54 -7.60 -17.90
CA ALA A 87 -6.59 -8.61 -17.75
C ALA A 87 -7.94 -8.19 -18.40
N ARG A 88 -8.27 -6.90 -18.41
CA ARG A 88 -9.59 -6.40 -18.87
C ARG A 88 -9.60 -5.86 -20.29
N TYR A 89 -8.52 -5.23 -20.72
CA TYR A 89 -8.42 -4.48 -21.97
C TYR A 89 -7.28 -4.96 -22.87
N GLY A 90 -6.40 -5.85 -22.38
CA GLY A 90 -5.28 -6.39 -23.15
C GLY A 90 -4.16 -5.37 -23.41
N THR A 91 -4.10 -4.28 -22.64
CA THR A 91 -3.04 -3.27 -22.73
C THR A 91 -2.71 -2.68 -21.36
N TRP A 92 -1.63 -1.90 -21.30
CA TRP A 92 -1.11 -1.20 -20.13
C TRP A 92 -2.07 -0.09 -19.64
N PHE A 93 -2.03 0.20 -18.34
CA PHE A 93 -2.94 1.14 -17.70
C PHE A 93 -2.79 2.57 -18.26
N ASP A 94 -1.57 2.99 -18.58
CA ASP A 94 -1.25 4.30 -19.13
C ASP A 94 -1.78 4.51 -20.57
N GLN A 95 -2.04 3.43 -21.30
CA GLN A 95 -2.61 3.45 -22.66
C GLN A 95 -4.14 3.48 -22.66
N LEU A 96 -4.78 3.33 -21.50
CA LEU A 96 -6.24 3.34 -21.40
C LEU A 96 -6.82 4.75 -21.52
N THR A 97 -8.07 4.81 -21.98
CA THR A 97 -8.85 6.06 -21.92
C THR A 97 -9.10 6.50 -20.47
N PRO A 98 -9.33 7.80 -20.21
CA PRO A 98 -9.58 8.28 -18.85
C PRO A 98 -10.73 7.56 -18.14
N ALA A 99 -11.80 7.21 -18.87
CA ALA A 99 -12.95 6.48 -18.32
C ALA A 99 -12.58 5.04 -17.90
N GLN A 100 -11.74 4.35 -18.69
CA GLN A 100 -11.25 3.01 -18.35
C GLN A 100 -10.29 3.04 -17.16
N GLN A 101 -9.37 4.02 -17.13
CA GLN A 101 -8.48 4.24 -15.99
C GLN A 101 -9.27 4.50 -14.70
N GLN A 102 -10.30 5.34 -14.77
CA GLN A 102 -11.19 5.60 -13.64
C GLN A 102 -11.90 4.31 -13.17
N ASN A 103 -12.33 3.45 -14.10
CA ASN A 103 -12.98 2.19 -13.76
C ASN A 103 -12.04 1.23 -13.00
N ILE A 104 -10.76 1.17 -13.38
CA ILE A 104 -9.75 0.38 -12.68
C ILE A 104 -9.43 0.99 -11.32
N ARG A 105 -9.18 2.30 -11.25
CA ARG A 105 -8.92 3.02 -9.99
C ARG A 105 -10.07 2.91 -9.00
N ALA A 106 -11.32 2.87 -9.47
CA ALA A 106 -12.49 2.65 -8.60
C ALA A 106 -12.51 1.25 -7.99
N ARG A 107 -11.93 0.25 -8.67
CA ARG A 107 -11.81 -1.12 -8.16
C ARG A 107 -10.62 -1.30 -7.23
N ILE A 108 -9.52 -0.60 -7.50
CA ILE A 108 -8.27 -0.66 -6.73
C ILE A 108 -7.87 0.79 -6.37
N PRO A 109 -8.58 1.44 -5.44
CA PRO A 109 -8.33 2.83 -5.09
C PRO A 109 -7.03 2.97 -4.28
N LEU A 110 -6.20 3.95 -4.66
CA LEU A 110 -5.04 4.35 -3.86
C LEU A 110 -5.53 5.13 -2.64
N VAL A 111 -5.60 4.46 -1.49
CA VAL A 111 -5.95 5.08 -0.21
C VAL A 111 -4.81 4.89 0.77
N ILE A 112 -4.03 5.96 0.97
CA ILE A 112 -2.96 6.03 1.97
C ILE A 112 -3.41 6.99 3.08
N SER A 113 -3.40 6.52 4.31
CA SER A 113 -3.65 7.31 5.52
C SER A 113 -2.32 7.58 6.21
N GLU A 114 -1.89 8.83 6.25
CA GLU A 114 -0.65 9.24 6.90
C GLU A 114 -0.91 9.71 8.34
N ALA A 115 -0.08 9.30 9.28
CA ALA A 115 -0.13 9.73 10.68
C ALA A 115 1.27 9.98 11.23
N GLU A 116 1.38 10.98 12.12
CA GLU A 116 2.51 11.04 13.06
C GLU A 116 2.39 9.89 14.08
N PRO A 117 3.45 9.55 14.83
CA PRO A 117 3.33 8.62 15.94
C PRO A 117 2.48 9.34 16.98
N THR A 118 1.20 8.99 17.03
CA THR A 118 0.37 9.37 18.15
C THR A 118 0.90 8.60 19.36
N ASP A 119 1.04 9.30 20.47
CA ASP A 119 1.38 8.78 21.79
C ASP A 119 0.24 7.87 22.28
N TYR A 120 0.02 6.73 21.61
CA TYR A 120 -0.68 5.60 22.19
C TYR A 120 0.39 4.69 22.77
N GLU A 121 0.99 5.15 23.87
CA GLU A 121 1.64 4.29 24.83
C GLU A 121 0.67 3.18 25.27
N THR A 122 1.21 1.97 25.35
CA THR A 122 0.74 0.83 26.17
C THR A 122 -0.67 0.29 25.93
N TYR A 123 -0.76 -0.99 25.56
CA TYR A 123 -1.34 -2.06 26.41
C TYR A 123 -0.90 -3.44 25.91
#